data_AF-A0AA35S6S6-F1
#
_entry.id   AF-A0AA35S6S6-F1
#
_cell.length_a   1.000
_cell.length_b   1.000
_cell.length_c   1.000
_cell.angle_alpha   90.00
_cell.angle_beta   90.00
_cell.angle_gamma   90.00
#
_symmetry.space_group_name_H-M   'P 1'
#
loop_
_entity.id
_entity.type
_entity.pdbx_description
1 polymer ?
#
loop_
_entity_poly.entity_id
_entity_poly.type
_entity_poly.pdbx_seq_one_letter_code
_entity_poly.pdbx_strand_id
1 'polypeptide(L)'
;MTTATNIVWTGAHTYEFDRNWAQLPNGIPMPAAAVFGDDEDRIYCFNRNPEHPIMVFDREGKFVKSWGAGMFEFPHAIIIDQWGYVWLVDRNMGQIFKLSRTDVAELL
;
A
#
# COMPACT_ATOMS: atom_id res chain seq x y z
N MET A 1 0.17 -34.08 7.68
CA MET A 1 0.10 -32.70 8.18
C MET A 1 -1.14 -32.08 7.58
N THR A 2 -2.10 -31.68 8.41
CA THR A 2 -3.35 -31.03 7.96
C THR A 2 -2.99 -29.62 7.48
N THR A 3 -3.12 -29.36 6.19
CA THR A 3 -3.10 -28.01 5.63
C THR A 3 -4.25 -27.24 6.29
N ALA A 4 -3.92 -26.30 7.16
CA ALA A 4 -4.90 -25.37 7.68
C ALA A 4 -5.49 -24.61 6.48
N THR A 5 -6.80 -24.69 6.31
CA THR A 5 -7.49 -24.03 5.21
C THR A 5 -7.35 -22.51 5.40
N ASN A 6 -6.72 -21.81 4.46
CA ASN A 6 -6.57 -20.35 4.47
C ASN A 6 -7.89 -19.60 4.19
N ILE A 7 -9.03 -20.30 4.18
CA ILE A 7 -10.34 -19.71 3.92
C ILE A 7 -10.77 -18.88 5.12
N VAL A 8 -11.05 -17.60 4.87
CA VAL A 8 -11.44 -16.63 5.91
C VAL A 8 -12.92 -16.25 5.87
N TRP A 9 -13.61 -16.55 4.76
CA TRP A 9 -15.05 -16.31 4.63
C TRP A 9 -15.67 -17.18 3.54
N THR A 10 -16.89 -17.66 3.77
CA THR A 10 -17.70 -18.39 2.79
C THR A 10 -19.15 -17.92 2.87
N GLY A 11 -19.48 -16.90 2.08
CA GLY A 11 -20.85 -16.43 1.85
C GLY A 11 -21.28 -16.76 0.42
N ALA A 12 -21.78 -15.76 -0.32
CA ALA A 12 -21.97 -15.88 -1.77
C ALA A 12 -20.65 -16.14 -2.54
N HIS A 13 -19.52 -15.80 -1.94
CA HIS A 13 -18.17 -16.05 -2.44
C HIS A 13 -17.28 -16.65 -1.34
N THR A 14 -16.25 -17.36 -1.75
CA THR A 14 -15.19 -17.90 -0.88
C THR A 14 -13.96 -17.01 -0.97
N TYR A 15 -13.41 -16.64 0.18
CA TYR A 15 -12.20 -15.83 0.28
C TYR A 15 -11.09 -16.64 0.92
N GLU A 16 -9.93 -16.66 0.28
CA GLU A 16 -8.70 -17.22 0.81
C GLU A 16 -7.76 -16.09 1.21
N PHE A 17 -7.11 -16.24 2.36
CA PHE A 17 -6.09 -15.34 2.82
C PHE A 17 -4.70 -15.82 2.39
N ASP A 18 -4.09 -15.10 1.45
CA ASP A 18 -2.70 -15.29 1.08
C ASP A 18 -1.78 -14.45 1.98
N ARG A 19 -1.13 -15.13 2.94
CA ARG A 19 -0.15 -14.51 3.85
C ARG A 19 1.15 -14.10 3.16
N ASN A 20 1.43 -14.65 1.98
CA ASN A 20 2.69 -14.47 1.26
C ASN A 20 2.56 -13.52 0.08
N TRP A 21 1.38 -12.96 -0.16
CA TRP A 21 1.13 -12.05 -1.27
C TRP A 21 2.14 -10.89 -1.28
N ALA A 22 2.26 -10.15 -0.17
CA ALA A 22 3.20 -9.02 -0.10
C ALA A 22 4.66 -9.48 0.02
N GLN A 23 5.41 -9.37 -1.07
CA GLN A 23 6.83 -9.72 -1.14
C GLN A 23 7.69 -8.51 -0.74
N LEU A 24 7.89 -8.34 0.57
CA LEU A 24 8.62 -7.20 1.13
C LEU A 24 10.13 -7.28 0.84
N PRO A 25 10.74 -6.23 0.27
CA PRO A 25 12.19 -6.20 0.05
C PRO A 25 12.91 -6.26 1.40
N ASN A 26 13.88 -7.18 1.53
CA ASN A 26 14.69 -7.39 2.73
C ASN A 26 13.90 -7.51 4.06
N GLY A 27 12.63 -7.91 4.00
CA GLY A 27 11.76 -7.99 5.18
C GLY A 27 11.44 -6.64 5.83
N ILE A 28 11.54 -5.54 5.07
CA ILE A 28 11.17 -4.19 5.56
C ILE A 28 9.76 -4.23 6.15
N PRO A 29 9.55 -3.76 7.40
CA PRO A 29 8.24 -3.76 8.02
C PRO A 29 7.29 -2.79 7.30
N MET A 30 6.06 -3.25 7.06
CA MET A 30 5.00 -2.48 6.42
C MET A 30 3.76 -2.42 7.32
N PRO A 31 3.77 -1.59 8.39
CA PRO A 31 2.60 -1.35 9.22
C PRO A 31 1.59 -0.48 8.46
N ALA A 32 0.90 -1.09 7.48
CA ALA A 32 -0.04 -0.41 6.60
C ALA A 32 -1.21 0.19 7.39
N ALA A 33 -1.49 1.47 7.14
CA ALA A 33 -2.64 2.18 7.69
C ALA A 33 -3.82 2.14 6.71
N ALA A 34 -3.54 2.27 5.42
CA ALA A 34 -4.53 2.19 4.35
C ALA A 34 -3.91 1.66 3.06
N VAL A 35 -4.76 1.10 2.19
CA VAL A 35 -4.37 0.60 0.87
C VAL A 35 -5.34 1.10 -0.20
N PHE A 36 -4.86 1.26 -1.43
CA PHE A 36 -5.72 1.57 -2.58
C PHE A 36 -5.14 0.95 -3.86
N GLY A 37 -6.02 0.46 -4.74
CA GLY A 37 -5.65 -0.09 -6.05
C GLY A 37 -5.76 0.96 -7.15
N ASP A 38 -4.89 0.92 -8.14
CA ASP A 38 -4.99 1.78 -9.33
C ASP A 38 -5.50 1.04 -10.57
N ASP A 39 -5.54 1.76 -11.70
CA ASP A 39 -5.98 1.28 -13.01
C ASP A 39 -5.00 0.33 -13.71
N GLU A 40 -3.83 0.08 -13.11
CA GLU A 40 -2.81 -0.86 -13.58
C GLU A 40 -2.71 -2.11 -12.68
N ASP A 41 -3.74 -2.36 -11.84
CA ASP A 41 -3.77 -3.42 -10.83
C ASP A 41 -2.62 -3.36 -9.81
N ARG A 42 -2.04 -2.16 -9.60
CA ARG A 42 -1.04 -1.95 -8.55
C ARG A 42 -1.73 -1.61 -7.24
N ILE A 43 -1.19 -2.12 -6.14
CA ILE A 43 -1.66 -1.82 -4.79
C ILE A 43 -0.68 -0.87 -4.12
N TYR A 44 -1.18 0.29 -3.72
CA TYR A 44 -0.46 1.28 -2.94
C TYR A 44 -0.76 1.06 -1.46
N CYS A 45 0.29 0.81 -0.67
CA CYS A 45 0.22 0.65 0.77
C CYS A 45 0.76 1.91 1.46
N PHE A 46 -0.15 2.74 1.98
CA PHE A 46 0.22 3.87 2.83
C PHE A 46 0.41 3.36 4.26
N ASN A 47 1.67 3.33 4.70
CA ASN A 47 2.11 2.64 5.90
C ASN A 47 2.97 3.54 6.78
N ARG A 48 3.09 3.19 8.07
CA ARG A 48 3.72 4.04 9.09
C ARG A 48 5.24 3.88 9.20
N ASN A 49 5.89 3.24 8.23
CA ASN A 49 7.34 3.23 8.16
C ASN A 49 7.82 4.60 7.63
N PRO A 50 8.58 5.40 8.40
CA PRO A 50 8.98 6.74 7.98
C PRO A 50 9.94 6.74 6.77
N GLU A 51 10.66 5.64 6.54
CA GLU A 51 11.59 5.49 5.40
C GLU A 51 10.87 5.00 4.13
N HIS A 52 9.75 4.29 4.29
CA HIS A 52 8.96 3.79 3.18
C HIS A 52 7.46 4.07 3.37
N PRO A 53 7.01 5.34 3.51
CA PRO A 53 5.61 5.61 3.84
C PRO A 53 4.63 5.09 2.80
N ILE A 54 5.03 5.07 1.52
CA ILE A 54 4.26 4.45 0.46
C ILE A 54 5.08 3.35 -0.18
N MET A 55 4.52 2.15 -0.18
CA MET A 55 5.06 0.98 -0.87
C MET A 55 4.06 0.55 -1.93
N VAL A 56 4.52 0.29 -3.15
CA VAL A 56 3.68 -0.08 -4.29
C VAL A 56 4.02 -1.51 -4.68
N PHE A 57 3.00 -2.33 -4.88
CA PHE A 57 3.11 -3.72 -5.31
C PHE A 57 2.32 -3.93 -6.60
N ASP A 58 2.74 -4.88 -7.42
CA ASP A 58 1.90 -5.36 -8.52
C ASP A 58 0.80 -6.29 -8.00
N ARG A 59 -0.03 -6.78 -8.92
CA ARG A 59 -1.16 -7.66 -8.63
C ARG A 59 -0.74 -8.95 -7.92
N GLU A 60 0.44 -9.47 -8.25
CA GLU A 60 1.04 -10.66 -7.68
C GLU A 60 1.79 -10.38 -6.36
N GLY A 61 1.76 -9.12 -5.90
CA GLY A 61 2.34 -8.67 -4.64
C GLY A 61 3.86 -8.53 -4.67
N LYS A 62 4.46 -8.48 -5.86
CA LYS A 62 5.88 -8.15 -6.03
C LYS A 62 6.06 -6.66 -5.79
N PHE A 63 7.08 -6.33 -4.99
CA PHE A 63 7.45 -4.93 -4.77
C PHE A 63 7.86 -4.24 -6.07
N VAL A 64 7.24 -3.08 -6.33
CA VAL A 64 7.52 -2.23 -7.50
C VAL A 64 8.42 -1.08 -7.09
N LYS A 65 7.99 -0.28 -6.10
CA LYS A 65 8.75 0.87 -5.60
C LYS A 65 8.26 1.36 -4.24
N SER A 66 9.06 2.21 -3.60
CA SER A 66 8.65 2.98 -2.42
C SER A 66 8.99 4.46 -2.57
N TRP A 67 8.24 5.33 -1.91
CA TRP A 67 8.51 6.77 -1.88
C TRP A 67 7.83 7.43 -0.67
N GLY A 68 8.10 8.72 -0.49
CA GLY A 68 7.47 9.54 0.53
C GLY A 68 8.27 9.71 1.83
N ALA A 69 9.51 9.22 1.87
CA ALA A 69 10.36 9.30 3.05
C ALA A 69 10.45 10.74 3.58
N GLY A 70 10.21 10.90 4.88
CA GLY A 70 10.23 12.21 5.55
C GLY A 70 9.09 13.18 5.19
N MET A 71 8.11 12.78 4.37
CA MET A 71 6.99 13.65 3.99
C MET A 71 5.82 13.65 4.98
N PHE A 72 5.72 12.63 5.85
CA PHE A 72 4.55 12.38 6.68
C PHE A 72 4.94 12.14 8.13
N GLU A 73 4.15 12.67 9.07
CA GLU A 73 4.23 12.39 10.49
C GLU A 73 3.35 11.18 10.86
N PHE A 74 2.12 11.11 10.34
CA PHE A 74 1.23 9.97 10.64
C PHE A 74 0.31 9.62 9.44
N PRO A 75 0.79 8.73 8.55
CA PRO A 75 0.00 8.14 7.47
C PRO A 75 -1.35 7.57 7.92
N HIS A 76 -2.43 7.96 7.23
CA HIS A 76 -3.78 7.53 7.61
C HIS A 76 -4.64 7.04 6.44
N ALA A 77 -4.89 7.87 5.42
CA ALA A 77 -5.77 7.50 4.31
C ALA A 77 -5.10 7.74 2.96
N ILE A 78 -5.43 6.89 1.99
CA ILE A 78 -4.99 6.97 0.59
C ILE A 78 -6.17 6.68 -0.33
N ILE A 79 -6.34 7.50 -1.37
CA ILE A 79 -7.18 7.20 -2.53
C ILE A 79 -6.46 7.61 -3.81
N ILE A 80 -6.77 6.95 -4.91
CA ILE A 80 -6.29 7.33 -6.25
C ILE A 80 -7.53 7.71 -7.07
N ASP A 81 -7.52 8.92 -7.63
CA ASP A 81 -8.64 9.39 -8.45
C ASP A 81 -8.57 8.89 -9.90
N GLN A 82 -9.63 9.12 -10.67
CA GLN A 82 -9.73 8.69 -12.07
C GLN A 82 -8.71 9.33 -13.02
N TRP A 83 -8.00 10.38 -12.59
CA TRP A 83 -6.92 11.00 -13.36
C TRP A 83 -5.55 10.48 -12.91
N GLY A 84 -5.51 9.56 -11.96
CA GLY A 84 -4.28 8.99 -11.43
C GLY A 84 -3.55 9.87 -10.43
N TYR A 85 -4.21 10.86 -9.81
CA TYR A 85 -3.60 11.57 -8.69
C TYR A 85 -3.78 10.78 -7.40
N VAL A 86 -2.71 10.73 -6.60
CA VAL A 86 -2.70 10.11 -5.28
C VAL A 86 -3.06 11.17 -4.25
N TRP A 87 -4.14 10.92 -3.51
CA TRP A 87 -4.59 11.76 -2.41
C TRP A 87 -4.27 11.09 -1.09
N LEU A 88 -3.61 11.82 -0.20
CA LEU A 88 -3.10 11.28 1.08
C LEU A 88 -3.52 12.17 2.23
N VAL A 89 -3.84 11.55 3.36
CA VAL A 89 -4.15 12.28 4.60
C VAL A 89 -3.09 11.96 5.64
N ASP A 90 -2.40 13.01 6.09
CA ASP A 90 -1.59 12.97 7.30
C ASP A 90 -2.43 13.42 8.50
N ARG A 91 -2.66 12.49 9.43
CA ARG A 91 -3.51 12.75 10.60
C ARG A 91 -2.91 13.80 11.52
N ASN A 92 -1.61 13.74 11.79
CA ASN A 92 -0.99 14.53 12.84
C ASN A 92 -0.58 15.92 12.34
N MET A 93 -0.14 16.01 11.09
CA MET A 93 0.10 17.32 10.45
C MET A 93 -1.20 18.04 10.09
N GLY A 94 -2.34 17.32 10.03
CA GLY A 94 -3.63 17.89 9.65
C GLY A 94 -3.66 18.32 8.18
N GLN A 95 -2.95 17.60 7.31
CA GLN A 95 -2.73 17.96 5.91
C GLN A 95 -3.31 16.93 4.95
N ILE A 96 -3.69 17.41 3.77
CA ILE A 96 -4.07 16.59 2.61
C ILE A 96 -3.07 16.88 1.50
N PHE A 97 -2.48 15.82 0.95
CA PHE A 97 -1.59 15.91 -0.21
C PHE A 97 -2.34 15.46 -1.46
N LYS A 98 -2.04 16.11 -2.58
CA LYS A 98 -2.39 15.66 -3.93
C LYS A 98 -1.10 15.55 -4.72
N LEU A 99 -0.73 14.35 -5.13
CA LEU A 99 0.54 14.06 -5.80
C LEU A 99 0.30 13.37 -7.15
N SER A 100 1.12 13.68 -8.14
CA SER A 100 1.17 12.89 -9.38
C SER A 100 1.95 11.60 -9.14
N ARG A 101 1.55 10.51 -9.81
CA ARG A 101 2.28 9.23 -9.81
C ARG A 101 3.70 9.34 -10.37
N THR A 102 3.97 10.34 -11.21
CA THR A 102 5.28 10.58 -11.85
C THR A 102 6.15 11.59 -11.10
N ASP A 103 5.57 12.47 -10.28
CA ASP A 103 6.31 13.55 -9.62
C ASP A 103 6.96 13.07 -8.29
N VAL A 104 6.70 11.83 -7.89
CA VAL A 104 7.32 11.20 -6.73
C VAL A 104 8.68 10.63 -7.15
N ALA A 105 9.76 11.27 -6.71
CA ALA A 105 11.13 10.85 -7.00
C ALA A 105 11.32 9.37 -6.63
N GLU A 106 11.77 8.57 -7.60
CA GLU A 106 12.09 7.16 -7.40
C GLU A 106 13.41 7.07 -6.64
N LEU A 107 13.34 6.80 -5.33
CA LEU A 107 14.51 6.42 -4.56
C LEU A 107 14.65 4.89 -4.69
N LEU A 108 15.61 4.47 -5.53
CA LEU A 108 16.13 3.10 -5.56
C LEU A 108 17.00 2.83 -4.33
#